data_AF-A0A661WYD8-F1
#
_entry.id   AF-A0A661WYD8-F1
#
_cell.length_a   1.000
_cell.length_b   1.000
_cell.length_c   1.000
_cell.angle_alpha   90.00
_cell.angle_beta   90.00
_cell.angle_gamma   90.00
#
_symmetry.space_group_name_H-M   'P 1'
#
loop_
_entity.id
_entity.type
_entity.pdbx_description
1 polymer ?
#
loop_
_entity_poly.entity_id
_entity_poly.type
_entity_poly.pdbx_seq_one_letter_code
_entity_poly.pdbx_strand_id
1 'polypeptide(L)'
;MIVSNFASIGGGIYISFTGTVSRSELFGNITYVLGGAAAYQDKGGAVYCDNGGLIEYSQLHNNYSPNGSAIYFLSNGKIENCEIFDNHSEYYAAIYCEFGGEISYCKISNNSALNGAGICLTYGGSIRNSLIINNHASNDGGGIYTIGNALIESSTISSNCADHFAGGIYFDSSASLKNSIIYHNFAGYSNNYYSASSQPDFFYCCSIPLPTGEGNISDNPKFANPFAGFFKLATNSPCINAGSNALWMTSAPDLEGKPRIINKIVDMGCYEYTNEPIVWLSYRMIDFGDVLVDTFVTSVFTVGNAGDQILSGDVQNIHAPFFVDYGTPFTIASLTNSELSILFAPDEISNYFDEVSITGAENCTLILKGNGIPEPCCLLFIIYYLLFVILVCRNTRIVA
;
A
#
# COMPACT_ATOMS: atom_id res chain seq x y z
N MET A 1 -17.18 0.58 -11.91
CA MET A 1 -16.67 1.80 -11.25
C MET A 1 -17.82 2.46 -10.53
N ILE A 2 -17.67 2.74 -9.23
CA ILE A 2 -18.66 3.45 -8.40
C ILE A 2 -17.93 4.59 -7.70
N VAL A 3 -18.32 5.81 -8.01
CA VAL A 3 -17.51 6.99 -7.67
C VAL A 3 -18.36 8.12 -7.08
N SER A 4 -17.82 8.78 -6.05
CA SER A 4 -18.34 10.04 -5.50
C SER A 4 -19.81 10.00 -5.09
N ASN A 5 -20.28 8.85 -4.58
CA ASN A 5 -21.62 8.72 -4.06
C ASN A 5 -21.69 9.19 -2.61
N PHE A 6 -22.88 9.64 -2.20
CA PHE A 6 -23.13 10.18 -0.86
C PHE A 6 -24.40 9.54 -0.29
N ALA A 7 -24.27 8.85 0.84
CA ALA A 7 -25.39 8.26 1.57
C ALA A 7 -25.16 8.32 3.08
N SER A 8 -26.15 7.95 3.90
CA SER A 8 -25.92 7.72 5.34
C SER A 8 -25.33 6.33 5.62
N ILE A 9 -25.63 5.34 4.76
CA ILE A 9 -25.12 3.97 4.90
C ILE A 9 -24.83 3.42 3.51
N GLY A 10 -23.67 2.77 3.34
CA GLY A 10 -23.31 2.13 2.07
C GLY A 10 -23.15 3.17 0.96
N GLY A 11 -22.28 4.16 1.17
CA GLY A 11 -22.14 5.33 0.30
C GLY A 11 -22.08 4.97 -1.18
N GLY A 12 -21.37 3.90 -1.55
CA GLY A 12 -21.44 3.29 -2.88
C GLY A 12 -22.45 2.14 -3.00
N ILE A 13 -22.33 1.11 -2.18
CA ILE A 13 -23.13 -0.13 -2.25
C ILE A 13 -23.66 -0.51 -0.86
N TYR A 14 -24.94 -0.91 -0.81
CA TYR A 14 -25.55 -1.56 0.35
C TYR A 14 -25.92 -3.01 0.02
N ILE A 15 -25.45 -3.97 0.84
CA ILE A 15 -25.72 -5.40 0.70
C ILE A 15 -26.44 -5.90 1.96
N SER A 16 -27.71 -6.30 1.85
CA SER A 16 -28.47 -6.84 2.99
C SER A 16 -28.17 -8.32 3.30
N PHE A 17 -27.75 -9.11 2.31
CA PHE A 17 -27.57 -10.56 2.44
C PHE A 17 -26.37 -11.06 1.59
N THR A 18 -26.50 -12.16 0.85
CA THR A 18 -25.45 -12.72 0.00
C THR A 18 -25.28 -11.94 -1.30
N GLY A 19 -24.67 -10.76 -1.23
CA GLY A 19 -24.23 -10.00 -2.41
C GLY A 19 -22.78 -10.32 -2.79
N THR A 20 -22.41 -10.03 -4.04
CA THR A 20 -21.01 -10.12 -4.47
C THR A 20 -20.62 -8.87 -5.24
N VAL A 21 -19.55 -8.22 -4.79
CA VAL A 21 -18.84 -7.16 -5.50
C VAL A 21 -17.54 -7.78 -6.01
N SER A 22 -17.39 -7.86 -7.32
CA SER A 22 -16.23 -8.50 -7.93
C SER A 22 -15.66 -7.59 -9.01
N ARG A 23 -14.32 -7.52 -9.12
CA ARG A 23 -13.62 -6.82 -10.21
C ARG A 23 -14.10 -5.39 -10.38
N SER A 24 -14.22 -4.69 -9.25
CA SER A 24 -14.79 -3.35 -9.18
C SER A 24 -13.81 -2.36 -8.58
N GLU A 25 -13.92 -1.11 -9.01
CA GLU A 25 -13.20 0.03 -8.44
C GLU A 25 -14.23 0.96 -7.79
N LEU A 26 -14.08 1.22 -6.49
CA LEU A 26 -14.96 2.06 -5.69
C LEU A 26 -14.16 3.14 -4.99
N PHE A 27 -14.38 4.41 -5.36
CA PHE A 27 -13.59 5.50 -4.82
C PHE A 27 -14.33 6.82 -4.63
N GLY A 28 -13.84 7.64 -3.71
CA GLY A 28 -14.45 8.95 -3.43
C GLY A 28 -15.84 8.86 -2.80
N ASN A 29 -16.32 7.69 -2.39
CA ASN A 29 -17.64 7.53 -1.81
C ASN A 29 -17.62 7.95 -0.34
N ILE A 30 -18.68 8.65 0.08
CA ILE A 30 -18.74 9.32 1.37
C ILE A 30 -20.02 8.91 2.09
N THR A 31 -19.88 8.53 3.35
CA THR A 31 -21.01 8.52 4.29
C THR A 31 -20.75 9.51 5.41
N TYR A 32 -21.49 10.62 5.44
CA TYR A 32 -21.33 11.65 6.46
C TYR A 32 -22.55 12.57 6.54
N VAL A 33 -23.27 12.60 7.66
CA VAL A 33 -24.36 13.57 7.86
C VAL A 33 -23.81 14.86 8.47
N LEU A 34 -23.77 15.94 7.68
CA LEU A 34 -23.52 17.29 8.16
C LEU A 34 -24.60 17.69 9.20
N GLY A 35 -24.24 17.76 10.48
CA GLY A 35 -25.01 18.44 11.52
C GLY A 35 -25.92 17.60 12.42
N GLY A 36 -25.73 16.28 12.52
CA GLY A 36 -26.49 15.42 13.44
C GLY A 36 -25.64 14.84 14.56
N ALA A 37 -26.17 14.76 15.79
CA ALA A 37 -25.51 14.19 16.99
C ALA A 37 -25.32 12.65 16.94
N ALA A 38 -25.26 12.04 15.76
CA ALA A 38 -25.27 10.59 15.56
C ALA A 38 -24.16 10.11 14.60
N ALA A 39 -22.95 10.70 14.69
CA ALA A 39 -21.78 10.31 13.88
C ALA A 39 -21.39 8.82 13.98
N TYR A 40 -21.90 8.08 14.98
CA TYR A 40 -21.75 6.62 15.11
C TYR A 40 -22.65 5.79 14.18
N GLN A 41 -23.59 6.40 13.46
CA GLN A 41 -24.54 5.67 12.60
C GLN A 41 -24.11 5.57 11.14
N ASP A 42 -23.22 6.46 10.68
CA ASP A 42 -22.74 6.45 9.30
C ASP A 42 -21.69 5.36 9.12
N LYS A 43 -21.96 4.46 8.17
CA LYS A 43 -21.25 3.18 8.02
C LYS A 43 -21.06 2.81 6.56
N GLY A 44 -19.87 2.32 6.22
CA GLY A 44 -19.59 1.75 4.90
C GLY A 44 -19.51 2.81 3.82
N GLY A 45 -18.41 3.56 3.78
CA GLY A 45 -18.24 4.65 2.81
C GLY A 45 -18.34 4.16 1.37
N ALA A 46 -17.63 3.08 1.02
CA ALA A 46 -17.80 2.43 -0.28
C ALA A 46 -18.84 1.31 -0.23
N VAL A 47 -18.73 0.39 0.74
CA VAL A 47 -19.61 -0.78 0.86
C VAL A 47 -20.08 -0.96 2.30
N TYR A 48 -21.38 -1.16 2.48
CA TYR A 48 -21.97 -1.68 3.72
C TYR A 48 -22.56 -3.06 3.46
N CYS A 49 -22.25 -4.03 4.32
CA CYS A 49 -22.91 -5.33 4.35
C CYS A 49 -23.54 -5.63 5.71
N ASP A 50 -24.81 -6.03 5.70
CA ASP A 50 -25.58 -6.33 6.91
C ASP A 50 -25.33 -7.76 7.42
N ASN A 51 -25.46 -8.75 6.54
CA ASN A 51 -25.27 -10.15 6.88
C ASN A 51 -24.70 -10.95 5.71
N GLY A 52 -23.38 -11.13 5.72
CA GLY A 52 -22.62 -11.77 4.67
C GLY A 52 -22.19 -10.78 3.58
N GLY A 53 -21.95 -11.32 2.39
CA GLY A 53 -21.44 -10.56 1.25
C GLY A 53 -19.98 -10.89 0.95
N LEU A 54 -19.64 -10.98 -0.33
CA LEU A 54 -18.29 -11.21 -0.82
C LEU A 54 -17.82 -9.99 -1.59
N ILE A 55 -16.65 -9.47 -1.23
CA ILE A 55 -15.96 -8.43 -1.99
C ILE A 55 -14.65 -9.04 -2.47
N GLU A 56 -14.49 -9.19 -3.78
CA GLU A 56 -13.31 -9.84 -4.35
C GLU A 56 -12.70 -9.12 -5.56
N TYR A 57 -11.39 -9.28 -5.76
CA TYR A 57 -10.67 -8.75 -6.93
C TYR A 57 -10.94 -7.26 -7.17
N SER A 58 -11.15 -6.49 -6.12
CA SER A 58 -11.67 -5.12 -6.20
C SER A 58 -10.70 -4.13 -5.54
N GLN A 59 -10.76 -2.89 -6.02
CA GLN A 59 -9.99 -1.76 -5.48
C GLN A 59 -10.94 -0.78 -4.80
N LEU A 60 -10.65 -0.45 -3.54
CA LEU A 60 -11.44 0.47 -2.74
C LEU A 60 -10.53 1.54 -2.16
N HIS A 61 -10.66 2.78 -2.64
CA HIS A 61 -9.74 3.83 -2.26
C HIS A 61 -10.34 5.23 -2.19
N ASN A 62 -9.70 6.14 -1.45
CA ASN A 62 -10.20 7.52 -1.29
C ASN A 62 -11.65 7.62 -0.79
N ASN A 63 -12.16 6.63 -0.06
CA ASN A 63 -13.50 6.67 0.51
C ASN A 63 -13.48 7.25 1.94
N TYR A 64 -14.61 7.80 2.36
CA TYR A 64 -14.78 8.45 3.65
C TYR A 64 -16.01 7.90 4.40
N SER A 65 -15.85 7.55 5.66
CA SER A 65 -16.96 7.23 6.58
C SER A 65 -16.49 7.36 8.01
N PRO A 66 -17.30 7.79 8.97
CA PRO A 66 -16.95 7.64 10.38
C PRO A 66 -16.56 6.21 10.78
N ASN A 67 -17.21 5.20 10.19
CA ASN A 67 -17.00 3.78 10.49
C ASN A 67 -16.90 2.97 9.19
N GLY A 68 -15.78 2.29 8.94
CA GLY A 68 -15.62 1.44 7.76
C GLY A 68 -15.63 2.25 6.47
N SER A 69 -14.65 3.13 6.25
CA SER A 69 -14.64 4.01 5.08
C SER A 69 -14.59 3.30 3.75
N ALA A 70 -13.84 2.21 3.63
CA ALA A 70 -13.96 1.33 2.47
C ALA A 70 -15.14 0.37 2.67
N ILE A 71 -15.12 -0.40 3.76
CA ILE A 71 -16.02 -1.52 3.98
C ILE A 71 -16.48 -1.52 5.42
N TYR A 72 -17.79 -1.63 5.62
CA TYR A 72 -18.40 -1.98 6.89
C TYR A 72 -19.14 -3.30 6.77
N PHE A 73 -18.76 -4.29 7.57
CA PHE A 73 -19.49 -5.53 7.75
C PHE A 73 -20.14 -5.55 9.13
N LEU A 74 -21.47 -5.57 9.18
CA LEU A 74 -22.17 -5.83 10.42
C LEU A 74 -21.95 -7.28 10.85
N SER A 75 -22.10 -8.26 9.95
CA SER A 75 -21.83 -9.67 10.27
C SER A 75 -21.38 -10.51 9.07
N ASN A 76 -20.44 -11.44 9.31
CA ASN A 76 -20.06 -12.55 8.41
C ASN A 76 -19.65 -12.22 6.96
N GLY A 77 -19.22 -10.99 6.65
CA GLY A 77 -18.75 -10.65 5.31
C GLY A 77 -17.37 -11.23 4.99
N LYS A 78 -17.06 -11.42 3.70
CA LYS A 78 -15.77 -11.90 3.20
C LYS A 78 -15.14 -10.91 2.23
N ILE A 79 -13.83 -10.69 2.38
CA ILE A 79 -12.99 -9.91 1.49
C ILE A 79 -11.86 -10.82 0.97
N GLU A 80 -11.66 -10.86 -0.34
CA GLU A 80 -10.69 -11.74 -0.97
C GLU A 80 -9.99 -11.11 -2.18
N ASN A 81 -8.66 -11.08 -2.22
CA ASN A 81 -7.91 -10.52 -3.36
C ASN A 81 -8.24 -9.04 -3.65
N CYS A 82 -8.38 -8.22 -2.62
CA CYS A 82 -8.71 -6.80 -2.77
C CYS A 82 -7.53 -5.89 -2.40
N GLU A 83 -7.49 -4.71 -3.01
CA GLU A 83 -6.61 -3.61 -2.61
C GLU A 83 -7.44 -2.50 -1.98
N ILE A 84 -7.18 -2.21 -0.70
CA ILE A 84 -7.91 -1.21 0.08
C ILE A 84 -6.92 -0.14 0.53
N PHE A 85 -6.98 1.05 -0.07
CA PHE A 85 -5.95 2.05 0.18
C PHE A 85 -6.42 3.50 0.18
N ASP A 86 -5.68 4.40 0.84
CA ASP A 86 -5.99 5.83 0.89
C ASP A 86 -7.42 6.15 1.38
N ASN A 87 -8.06 5.27 2.17
CA ASN A 87 -9.38 5.55 2.74
C ASN A 87 -9.21 6.22 4.11
N HIS A 88 -10.19 7.06 4.46
CA HIS A 88 -10.16 7.82 5.71
C HIS A 88 -11.41 7.56 6.53
N SER A 89 -11.23 7.09 7.77
CA SER A 89 -12.33 6.96 8.73
C SER A 89 -12.18 7.91 9.91
N GLU A 90 -13.28 8.44 10.45
CA GLU A 90 -13.16 9.30 11.65
C GLU A 90 -12.85 8.48 12.90
N TYR A 91 -13.50 7.32 13.06
CA TYR A 91 -13.41 6.53 14.30
C TYR A 91 -12.73 5.18 14.08
N TYR A 92 -13.25 4.38 13.16
CA TYR A 92 -12.80 3.00 12.99
C TYR A 92 -12.57 2.69 11.52
N ALA A 93 -11.31 2.33 11.23
CA ALA A 93 -10.79 1.56 10.11
C ALA A 93 -11.35 1.75 8.70
N ALA A 94 -10.49 1.60 7.69
CA ALA A 94 -10.96 1.38 6.32
C ALA A 94 -11.87 0.15 6.22
N ILE A 95 -11.53 -0.93 6.92
CA ILE A 95 -12.34 -2.14 7.00
C ILE A 95 -12.78 -2.34 8.44
N TYR A 96 -14.08 -2.22 8.70
CA TYR A 96 -14.65 -2.48 10.01
C TYR A 96 -15.61 -3.68 9.95
N CYS A 97 -15.26 -4.76 10.64
CA CYS A 97 -16.12 -5.93 10.87
C CYS A 97 -16.66 -5.92 12.32
N GLU A 98 -17.98 -5.84 12.49
CA GLU A 98 -18.59 -5.70 13.82
C GLU A 98 -18.85 -7.04 14.54
N PHE A 99 -19.41 -8.02 13.84
CA PHE A 99 -19.69 -9.38 14.37
C PHE A 99 -19.08 -10.43 13.44
N GLY A 100 -17.75 -10.41 13.37
CA GLY A 100 -16.98 -11.30 12.51
C GLY A 100 -16.89 -10.85 11.06
N GLY A 101 -15.95 -11.47 10.34
CA GLY A 101 -15.62 -11.21 8.95
C GLY A 101 -14.34 -11.94 8.57
N GLU A 102 -14.17 -12.26 7.30
CA GLU A 102 -13.01 -12.99 6.79
C GLU A 102 -12.27 -12.14 5.76
N ILE A 103 -11.02 -11.80 6.04
CA ILE A 103 -10.19 -10.96 5.17
C ILE A 103 -9.02 -11.82 4.71
N SER A 104 -8.91 -12.04 3.40
CA SER A 104 -7.90 -12.95 2.85
C SER A 104 -7.25 -12.42 1.59
N TYR A 105 -5.95 -12.64 1.41
CA TYR A 105 -5.22 -12.25 0.19
C TYR A 105 -5.37 -10.78 -0.17
N CYS A 106 -5.51 -9.91 0.84
CA CYS A 106 -5.74 -8.48 0.61
C CYS A 106 -4.47 -7.67 0.87
N LYS A 107 -4.37 -6.54 0.18
CA LYS A 107 -3.39 -5.49 0.48
C LYS A 107 -4.14 -4.28 1.03
N ILE A 108 -3.86 -3.93 2.27
CA ILE A 108 -4.50 -2.83 3.00
C ILE A 108 -3.44 -1.79 3.33
N SER A 109 -3.50 -0.62 2.69
CA SER A 109 -2.41 0.35 2.81
C SER A 109 -2.78 1.81 2.81
N ASN A 110 -2.00 2.65 3.51
CA ASN A 110 -2.17 4.12 3.50
C ASN A 110 -3.56 4.58 3.97
N ASN A 111 -4.29 3.77 4.74
CA ASN A 111 -5.56 4.19 5.30
C ASN A 111 -5.32 4.96 6.60
N SER A 112 -6.24 5.86 6.94
CA SER A 112 -6.18 6.66 8.17
C SER A 112 -7.45 6.54 8.99
N ALA A 113 -7.32 6.47 10.32
CA ALA A 113 -8.45 6.51 11.25
C ALA A 113 -8.08 7.00 12.65
N LEU A 114 -9.03 7.07 13.57
CA LEU A 114 -8.71 7.17 14.99
C LEU A 114 -8.14 5.86 15.54
N ASN A 115 -8.80 4.73 15.32
CA ASN A 115 -8.33 3.41 15.71
C ASN A 115 -8.36 2.41 14.56
N GLY A 116 -7.40 1.49 14.53
CA GLY A 116 -7.43 0.35 13.61
C GLY A 116 -7.37 0.77 12.14
N ALA A 117 -6.56 1.77 11.78
CA ALA A 117 -6.75 2.51 10.52
C ALA A 117 -6.84 1.64 9.27
N GLY A 118 -6.11 0.52 9.21
CA GLY A 118 -6.35 -0.53 8.23
C GLY A 118 -7.63 -1.32 8.52
N ILE A 119 -7.63 -2.06 9.63
CA ILE A 119 -8.69 -3.02 9.98
C ILE A 119 -9.12 -2.87 11.45
N CYS A 120 -10.43 -2.84 11.69
CA CYS A 120 -11.03 -3.01 13.01
C CYS A 120 -11.89 -4.27 13.03
N LEU A 121 -11.60 -5.20 13.95
CA LEU A 121 -12.39 -6.41 14.17
C LEU A 121 -13.02 -6.34 15.55
N THR A 122 -14.35 -6.33 15.62
CA THR A 122 -15.07 -6.49 16.89
C THR A 122 -15.81 -7.82 16.93
N TYR A 123 -15.94 -8.39 18.12
CA TYR A 123 -16.63 -9.65 18.41
C TYR A 123 -16.20 -10.84 17.52
N GLY A 124 -14.94 -10.84 17.08
CA GLY A 124 -14.32 -11.91 16.28
C GLY A 124 -13.99 -11.51 14.85
N GLY A 125 -13.58 -12.50 14.05
CA GLY A 125 -13.14 -12.31 12.66
C GLY A 125 -11.76 -12.90 12.41
N SER A 126 -11.40 -13.01 11.12
CA SER A 126 -10.10 -13.54 10.74
C SER A 126 -9.44 -12.76 9.61
N ILE A 127 -8.11 -12.70 9.69
CA ILE A 127 -7.24 -12.12 8.67
C ILE A 127 -6.24 -13.19 8.26
N ARG A 128 -6.11 -13.47 6.97
CA ARG A 128 -5.22 -14.50 6.45
C ARG A 128 -4.46 -14.03 5.21
N ASN A 129 -3.18 -14.40 5.08
CA ASN A 129 -2.39 -14.15 3.87
C ASN A 129 -2.52 -12.71 3.34
N SER A 130 -2.58 -11.72 4.25
CA SER A 130 -2.81 -10.32 3.89
C SER A 130 -1.60 -9.46 4.25
N LEU A 131 -1.41 -8.40 3.48
CA LEU A 131 -0.38 -7.39 3.70
C LEU A 131 -1.05 -6.10 4.22
N ILE A 132 -0.72 -5.70 5.45
CA ILE A 132 -1.28 -4.52 6.11
C ILE A 132 -0.14 -3.54 6.39
N ILE A 133 -0.07 -2.45 5.62
CA ILE A 133 1.11 -1.58 5.60
C ILE A 133 0.80 -0.09 5.54
N ASN A 134 1.65 0.76 6.13
CA ASN A 134 1.57 2.22 6.00
C ASN A 134 0.23 2.84 6.43
N ASN A 135 -0.58 2.16 7.24
CA ASN A 135 -1.81 2.73 7.78
C ASN A 135 -1.49 3.59 9.01
N HIS A 136 -2.25 4.66 9.24
CA HIS A 136 -2.01 5.61 10.32
C HIS A 136 -3.24 5.79 11.22
N ALA A 137 -3.11 5.42 12.49
CA ALA A 137 -4.12 5.68 13.51
C ALA A 137 -3.70 6.89 14.37
N SER A 138 -4.60 7.85 14.56
CA SER A 138 -4.35 8.99 15.47
C SER A 138 -4.50 8.64 16.96
N ASN A 139 -4.90 7.41 17.28
CA ASN A 139 -4.88 6.87 18.63
C ASN A 139 -4.17 5.50 18.65
N ASP A 140 -4.89 4.39 18.47
CA ASP A 140 -4.34 3.05 18.71
C ASP A 140 -4.50 2.10 17.52
N GLY A 141 -3.55 1.16 17.35
CA GLY A 141 -3.66 0.10 16.36
C GLY A 141 -3.53 0.62 14.92
N GLY A 142 -2.36 1.15 14.55
CA GLY A 142 -2.14 1.75 13.24
C GLY A 142 -2.55 0.85 12.08
N GLY A 143 -2.15 -0.42 12.13
CA GLY A 143 -2.59 -1.45 11.19
C GLY A 143 -3.95 -2.04 11.57
N ILE A 144 -4.01 -2.63 12.77
CA ILE A 144 -5.16 -3.44 13.21
C ILE A 144 -5.55 -3.08 14.65
N TYR A 145 -6.85 -2.97 14.89
CA TYR A 145 -7.45 -2.88 16.23
C TYR A 145 -8.45 -4.02 16.43
N THR A 146 -8.34 -4.78 17.51
CA THR A 146 -9.24 -5.92 17.75
C THR A 146 -9.89 -5.87 19.12
N ILE A 147 -11.22 -6.06 19.15
CA ILE A 147 -12.03 -6.31 20.35
C ILE A 147 -12.70 -7.67 20.19
N GLY A 148 -12.39 -8.64 21.04
CA GLY A 148 -12.83 -10.03 20.93
C GLY A 148 -11.79 -10.95 20.26
N ASN A 149 -12.19 -12.21 20.09
CA ASN A 149 -11.32 -13.30 19.65
C ASN A 149 -11.02 -13.26 18.15
N ALA A 150 -10.10 -12.39 17.74
CA ALA A 150 -9.60 -12.35 16.37
C ALA A 150 -8.59 -13.47 16.09
N LEU A 151 -8.59 -13.98 14.85
CA LEU A 151 -7.59 -14.92 14.32
C LEU A 151 -6.78 -14.25 13.21
N ILE A 152 -5.47 -14.11 13.39
CA ILE A 152 -4.59 -13.51 12.39
C ILE A 152 -3.54 -14.56 11.99
N GLU A 153 -3.56 -14.99 10.74
CA GLU A 153 -2.69 -16.05 10.25
C GLU A 153 -1.92 -15.62 9.01
N SER A 154 -0.65 -16.01 8.92
CA SER A 154 0.15 -15.88 7.71
C SER A 154 0.11 -14.47 7.10
N SER A 155 0.11 -13.43 7.92
CA SER A 155 -0.06 -12.05 7.48
C SER A 155 1.17 -11.21 7.83
N THR A 156 1.42 -10.18 7.04
CA THR A 156 2.52 -9.23 7.26
C THR A 156 1.95 -7.88 7.63
N ILE A 157 2.24 -7.43 8.85
CA ILE A 157 1.80 -6.15 9.42
C ILE A 157 3.05 -5.29 9.65
N SER A 158 3.29 -4.32 8.77
CA SER A 158 4.54 -3.57 8.78
C SER A 158 4.40 -2.11 8.40
N SER A 159 5.28 -1.25 8.91
CA SER A 159 5.33 0.16 8.54
C SER A 159 4.03 0.94 8.85
N ASN A 160 3.18 0.41 9.72
CA ASN A 160 2.00 1.12 10.21
C ASN A 160 2.37 2.02 11.39
N CYS A 161 1.61 3.10 11.58
CA CYS A 161 1.87 4.14 12.57
C CYS A 161 0.64 4.34 13.47
N ALA A 162 0.86 4.49 14.78
CA ALA A 162 -0.16 4.95 15.71
C ALA A 162 0.39 6.07 16.60
N ASP A 163 -0.38 7.11 16.87
CA ASP A 163 0.12 8.21 17.70
C ASP A 163 0.26 7.81 19.18
N HIS A 164 -0.49 6.79 19.65
CA HIS A 164 -0.49 6.32 21.03
C HIS A 164 0.06 4.90 21.19
N PHE A 165 -0.76 3.84 21.16
CA PHE A 165 -0.30 2.45 21.32
C PHE A 165 -0.35 1.65 20.02
N ALA A 166 0.68 0.83 19.81
CA ALA A 166 0.74 -0.20 18.78
C ALA A 166 0.48 0.30 17.36
N GLY A 167 1.55 0.72 16.69
CA GLY A 167 1.53 0.98 15.25
C GLY A 167 1.08 -0.25 14.47
N GLY A 168 1.48 -1.45 14.88
CA GLY A 168 1.05 -2.69 14.24
C GLY A 168 -0.35 -3.12 14.66
N ILE A 169 -0.49 -3.76 15.83
CA ILE A 169 -1.75 -4.36 16.28
C ILE A 169 -2.06 -4.01 17.74
N TYR A 170 -3.22 -3.40 17.97
CA TYR A 170 -3.76 -3.20 19.31
C TYR A 170 -4.79 -4.30 19.65
N PHE A 171 -4.54 -5.02 20.73
CA PHE A 171 -5.43 -6.05 21.27
C PHE A 171 -6.17 -5.53 22.50
N ASP A 172 -7.46 -5.25 22.35
CA ASP A 172 -8.30 -4.90 23.50
C ASP A 172 -8.73 -6.14 24.30
N SER A 173 -8.66 -7.34 23.71
CA SER A 173 -8.90 -8.62 24.39
C SER A 173 -8.09 -9.76 23.75
N SER A 174 -8.43 -11.01 24.07
CA SER A 174 -7.73 -12.20 23.59
C SER A 174 -7.83 -12.32 22.08
N ALA A 175 -6.73 -12.71 21.44
CA ALA A 175 -6.65 -13.01 20.02
C ALA A 175 -5.64 -14.15 19.81
N SER A 176 -5.66 -14.77 18.64
CA SER A 176 -4.64 -15.75 18.25
C SER A 176 -3.92 -15.28 16.99
N LEU A 177 -2.59 -15.38 17.02
CA LEU A 177 -1.70 -15.01 15.94
C LEU A 177 -0.82 -16.19 15.59
N LYS A 178 -0.77 -16.51 14.30
CA LYS A 178 0.06 -17.62 13.80
C LYS A 178 0.79 -17.26 12.52
N ASN A 179 2.03 -17.74 12.37
CA ASN A 179 2.82 -17.61 11.12
C ASN A 179 2.92 -16.17 10.59
N SER A 180 2.81 -15.16 11.44
CA SER A 180 2.67 -13.75 11.01
C SER A 180 3.88 -12.92 11.37
N ILE A 181 4.17 -11.90 10.56
CA ILE A 181 5.25 -10.94 10.81
C ILE A 181 4.63 -9.63 11.26
N ILE A 182 5.05 -9.12 12.42
CA ILE A 182 4.67 -7.80 12.94
C ILE A 182 5.95 -7.02 13.24
N TYR A 183 6.39 -6.19 12.28
CA TYR A 183 7.71 -5.57 12.34
C TYR A 183 7.71 -4.17 11.71
N HIS A 184 8.70 -3.34 12.03
CA HIS A 184 8.85 -1.97 11.48
C HIS A 184 7.62 -1.06 11.64
N ASN A 185 6.72 -1.35 12.57
CA ASN A 185 5.65 -0.43 12.91
C ASN A 185 6.17 0.63 13.91
N PHE A 186 5.44 1.74 14.04
CA PHE A 186 5.83 2.85 14.90
C PHE A 186 4.66 3.30 15.77
N ALA A 187 4.90 3.53 17.06
CA ALA A 187 3.94 4.23 17.89
C ALA A 187 4.61 5.04 19.02
N GLY A 188 3.84 5.91 19.66
CA GLY A 188 4.27 6.57 20.90
C GLY A 188 4.67 5.56 21.97
N TYR A 189 3.96 4.43 22.03
CA TYR A 189 4.20 3.31 22.92
C TYR A 189 3.98 1.97 22.22
N SER A 190 4.89 1.01 22.48
CA SER A 190 4.72 -0.39 22.06
C SER A 190 4.52 -0.56 20.54
N ASN A 191 5.52 -0.16 19.75
CA ASN A 191 5.50 -0.11 18.28
C ASN A 191 4.72 -1.21 17.55
N ASN A 192 5.05 -2.49 17.75
CA ASN A 192 4.49 -3.57 16.93
C ASN A 192 3.16 -4.09 17.44
N TYR A 193 3.02 -4.27 18.75
CA TYR A 193 1.77 -4.72 19.34
C TYR A 193 1.63 -4.28 20.78
N TYR A 194 0.39 -4.18 21.23
CA TYR A 194 0.03 -3.90 22.61
C TYR A 194 -1.22 -4.70 22.99
N SER A 195 -1.28 -5.15 24.24
CA SER A 195 -2.43 -5.86 24.79
C SER A 195 -2.92 -5.12 26.04
N ALA A 196 -4.19 -4.73 26.04
CA ALA A 196 -4.79 -3.90 27.08
C ALA A 196 -5.36 -4.72 28.24
N SER A 197 -6.06 -5.83 27.95
CA SER A 197 -6.80 -6.59 28.96
C SER A 197 -6.35 -8.06 29.09
N SER A 198 -6.11 -8.75 27.97
CA SER A 198 -5.66 -10.15 27.98
C SER A 198 -4.65 -10.43 26.88
N GLN A 199 -3.65 -11.24 27.26
CA GLN A 199 -2.53 -11.56 26.40
C GLN A 199 -3.00 -12.40 25.19
N PRO A 200 -2.74 -11.97 23.95
CA PRO A 200 -2.96 -12.79 22.77
C PRO A 200 -1.97 -13.97 22.71
N ASP A 201 -2.43 -15.07 22.12
CA ASP A 201 -1.60 -16.26 21.89
C ASP A 201 -0.84 -16.11 20.57
N PHE A 202 0.49 -16.10 20.63
CA PHE A 202 1.36 -16.04 19.46
C PHE A 202 2.04 -17.38 19.21
N PHE A 203 2.00 -17.86 17.97
CA PHE A 203 2.69 -19.07 17.54
C PHE A 203 3.41 -18.85 16.22
N TYR A 204 4.71 -19.15 16.16
CA TYR A 204 5.49 -19.04 14.93
C TYR A 204 5.39 -17.63 14.31
N CYS A 205 5.44 -16.58 15.15
CA CYS A 205 5.40 -15.18 14.73
C CYS A 205 6.76 -14.50 14.84
N CYS A 206 7.01 -13.53 13.95
CA CYS A 206 8.20 -12.69 13.98
C CYS A 206 7.84 -11.28 14.45
N SER A 207 8.31 -10.87 15.64
CA SER A 207 8.06 -9.52 16.16
C SER A 207 9.06 -9.08 17.24
N ILE A 208 9.14 -7.77 17.45
CA ILE A 208 9.76 -7.15 18.62
C ILE A 208 8.74 -6.30 19.38
N PRO A 209 8.62 -6.41 20.71
CA PRO A 209 9.30 -7.36 21.58
C PRO A 209 8.92 -8.81 21.27
N LEU A 210 9.82 -9.77 21.56
CA LEU A 210 9.59 -11.19 21.30
C LEU A 210 8.32 -11.67 22.01
N PRO A 211 7.28 -12.12 21.29
CA PRO A 211 6.06 -12.63 21.93
C PRO A 211 6.31 -13.98 22.61
N THR A 212 5.67 -14.21 23.75
CA THR A 212 5.63 -15.54 24.37
C THR A 212 4.88 -16.54 23.49
N GLY A 213 5.31 -17.79 23.49
CA GLY A 213 4.66 -18.86 22.74
C GLY A 213 5.66 -19.68 21.92
N GLU A 214 5.18 -20.72 21.27
CA GLU A 214 6.02 -21.65 20.51
C GLU A 214 6.47 -21.04 19.18
N GLY A 215 7.75 -21.22 18.83
CA GLY A 215 8.27 -20.90 17.49
C GLY A 215 8.40 -19.40 17.18
N ASN A 216 8.09 -18.50 18.11
CA ASN A 216 8.23 -17.07 17.88
C ASN A 216 9.71 -16.66 17.79
N ILE A 217 10.01 -15.70 16.91
CA ILE A 217 11.33 -15.14 16.69
C ILE A 217 11.28 -13.60 16.75
N SER A 218 12.45 -12.97 16.94
CA SER A 218 12.55 -11.50 17.06
C SER A 218 13.60 -10.87 16.15
N ASP A 219 14.33 -11.69 15.40
CA ASP A 219 15.28 -11.24 14.39
C ASP A 219 14.56 -10.43 13.30
N ASN A 220 15.27 -9.46 12.73
CA ASN A 220 14.74 -8.66 11.63
C ASN A 220 14.27 -9.60 10.48
N PRO A 221 13.03 -9.46 9.98
CA PRO A 221 12.48 -10.32 8.93
C PRO A 221 13.18 -10.19 7.57
N LYS A 222 14.07 -9.21 7.40
CA LYS A 222 14.84 -8.94 6.17
C LYS A 222 13.97 -8.92 4.91
N PHE A 223 13.05 -7.96 4.87
CA PHE A 223 12.30 -7.66 3.65
C PHE A 223 13.20 -7.09 2.56
N ALA A 224 12.84 -7.30 1.29
CA ALA A 224 13.59 -6.84 0.13
C ALA A 224 13.88 -5.33 0.14
N ASN A 225 12.83 -4.51 0.31
CA ASN A 225 12.95 -3.07 0.56
C ASN A 225 11.65 -2.52 1.18
N PRO A 226 11.46 -2.61 2.51
CA PRO A 226 10.20 -2.27 3.14
C PRO A 226 9.88 -0.77 3.08
N PHE A 227 10.91 0.10 3.01
CA PHE A 227 10.73 1.56 2.91
C PHE A 227 10.14 1.99 1.56
N ALA A 228 10.34 1.20 0.51
CA ALA A 228 9.71 1.42 -0.80
C ALA A 228 8.50 0.50 -1.06
N GLY A 229 8.01 -0.20 -0.03
CA GLY A 229 6.83 -1.06 -0.12
C GLY A 229 7.09 -2.43 -0.78
N PHE A 230 8.30 -2.99 -0.65
CA PHE A 230 8.64 -4.34 -1.10
C PHE A 230 8.86 -5.25 0.11
N PHE A 231 7.84 -6.05 0.44
CA PHE A 231 7.75 -6.84 1.68
C PHE A 231 8.01 -8.35 1.51
N LYS A 232 8.50 -8.79 0.35
CA LYS A 232 8.98 -10.17 0.21
C LYS A 232 10.20 -10.41 1.07
N LEU A 233 10.36 -11.64 1.54
CA LEU A 233 11.54 -12.06 2.27
C LEU A 233 12.76 -12.07 1.32
N ALA A 234 13.86 -11.45 1.73
CA ALA A 234 15.15 -11.64 1.08
C ALA A 234 15.75 -13.00 1.47
N THR A 235 16.66 -13.55 0.66
CA THR A 235 17.32 -14.86 0.83
C THR A 235 17.64 -15.28 2.27
N ASN A 236 18.20 -14.37 3.06
CA ASN A 236 18.76 -14.68 4.37
C ASN A 236 17.80 -14.33 5.52
N SER A 237 16.52 -14.21 5.21
CA SER A 237 15.48 -13.92 6.18
C SER A 237 15.36 -15.06 7.21
N PRO A 238 15.27 -14.74 8.52
CA PRO A 238 14.99 -15.74 9.55
C PRO A 238 13.56 -16.27 9.49
N CYS A 239 12.68 -15.65 8.70
CA CYS A 239 11.28 -16.06 8.55
C CYS A 239 11.10 -17.19 7.52
N ILE A 240 12.14 -17.54 6.76
CA ILE A 240 12.10 -18.60 5.74
C ILE A 240 12.09 -19.97 6.42
N ASN A 241 11.14 -20.82 6.04
CA ASN A 241 10.86 -22.15 6.57
C ASN A 241 10.74 -22.17 8.12
N ALA A 242 10.24 -21.08 8.70
CA ALA A 242 10.19 -20.89 10.15
C ALA A 242 8.76 -20.95 10.71
N GLY A 243 7.75 -21.15 9.87
CA GLY A 243 6.36 -21.26 10.27
C GLY A 243 5.92 -22.69 10.64
N SER A 244 4.61 -22.83 10.88
CA SER A 244 3.96 -24.11 11.18
C SER A 244 2.85 -24.39 10.18
N ASN A 245 2.96 -25.53 9.48
CA ASN A 245 1.98 -25.95 8.49
C ASN A 245 0.60 -26.21 9.11
N ALA A 246 -0.45 -25.79 8.43
CA ALA A 246 -1.83 -26.12 8.74
C ALA A 246 -2.50 -26.78 7.53
N LEU A 247 -3.58 -27.52 7.75
CA LEU A 247 -4.28 -28.25 6.67
C LEU A 247 -4.70 -27.34 5.51
N TRP A 248 -5.15 -26.12 5.82
CA TRP A 248 -5.59 -25.15 4.82
C TRP A 248 -4.46 -24.72 3.86
N MET A 249 -3.20 -24.84 4.28
CA MET A 249 -2.04 -24.39 3.50
C MET A 249 -1.64 -25.35 2.37
N THR A 250 -2.10 -26.60 2.42
CA THR A 250 -1.67 -27.68 1.50
C THR A 250 -1.88 -27.33 0.02
N SER A 251 -2.93 -26.57 -0.28
CA SER A 251 -3.28 -26.14 -1.65
C SER A 251 -3.58 -24.64 -1.73
N ALA A 252 -3.28 -23.89 -0.68
CA ALA A 252 -3.49 -22.45 -0.67
C ALA A 252 -2.31 -21.74 -1.34
N PRO A 253 -2.55 -20.64 -2.08
CA PRO A 253 -1.48 -19.75 -2.47
C PRO A 253 -1.00 -18.88 -1.28
N ASP A 254 0.12 -18.21 -1.45
CA ASP A 254 0.50 -17.00 -0.73
C ASP A 254 -0.14 -15.77 -1.39
N LEU A 255 0.24 -14.55 -0.97
CA LEU A 255 -0.35 -13.31 -1.51
C LEU A 255 -0.04 -13.08 -3.01
N GLU A 256 0.98 -13.73 -3.57
CA GLU A 256 1.37 -13.60 -4.98
C GLU A 256 0.96 -14.80 -5.84
N GLY A 257 0.17 -15.71 -5.28
CA GLY A 257 -0.29 -16.89 -6.01
C GLY A 257 0.70 -18.06 -6.01
N LYS A 258 1.83 -17.99 -5.28
CA LYS A 258 2.77 -19.11 -5.15
C LYS A 258 2.23 -20.11 -4.12
N PRO A 259 2.49 -21.43 -4.25
CA PRO A 259 2.04 -22.40 -3.24
C PRO A 259 2.52 -22.03 -1.84
N ARG A 260 1.65 -22.05 -0.82
CA ARG A 260 1.97 -21.61 0.54
C ARG A 260 2.96 -22.52 1.27
N ILE A 261 3.19 -23.75 0.81
CA ILE A 261 4.22 -24.64 1.36
C ILE A 261 5.28 -24.88 0.28
N ILE A 262 6.37 -24.12 0.34
CA ILE A 262 7.58 -24.37 -0.44
C ILE A 262 8.61 -25.07 0.47
N ASN A 263 9.35 -26.04 -0.06
CA ASN A 263 10.41 -26.75 0.69
C ASN A 263 9.97 -27.40 2.03
N LYS A 264 8.69 -27.77 2.15
CA LYS A 264 8.02 -28.51 3.24
C LYS A 264 7.57 -27.70 4.45
N ILE A 265 8.05 -26.49 4.70
CA ILE A 265 7.64 -25.67 5.85
C ILE A 265 7.27 -24.29 5.34
N VAL A 266 6.11 -23.78 5.78
CA VAL A 266 5.71 -22.41 5.41
C VAL A 266 6.66 -21.36 6.00
N ASP A 267 6.82 -20.28 5.27
CA ASP A 267 7.47 -19.06 5.75
C ASP A 267 6.53 -18.28 6.67
N MET A 268 7.08 -17.45 7.57
CA MET A 268 6.26 -16.48 8.30
C MET A 268 5.87 -15.31 7.37
N GLY A 269 4.68 -14.75 7.56
CA GLY A 269 4.16 -13.63 6.77
C GLY A 269 3.26 -14.07 5.62
N CYS A 270 2.92 -13.12 4.74
CA CYS A 270 2.00 -13.34 3.61
C CYS A 270 2.67 -13.81 2.31
N TYR A 271 4.00 -13.95 2.28
CA TYR A 271 4.77 -14.36 1.10
C TYR A 271 5.61 -15.60 1.41
N GLU A 272 5.75 -16.48 0.43
CA GLU A 272 6.77 -17.53 0.43
C GLU A 272 8.03 -17.07 -0.32
N TYR A 273 9.18 -17.37 0.24
CA TYR A 273 10.45 -17.22 -0.44
C TYR A 273 10.57 -18.25 -1.57
N THR A 274 10.79 -17.74 -2.78
CA THR A 274 11.17 -18.55 -3.93
C THR A 274 12.63 -18.27 -4.23
N ASN A 275 13.40 -19.30 -4.60
CA ASN A 275 14.80 -19.16 -5.01
C ASN A 275 14.88 -18.55 -6.44
N GLU A 276 14.28 -17.37 -6.59
CA GLU A 276 14.15 -16.58 -7.80
C GLU A 276 14.76 -15.19 -7.53
N PRO A 277 15.10 -14.40 -8.56
CA PRO A 277 15.51 -13.02 -8.34
C PRO A 277 14.35 -12.22 -7.74
N ILE A 278 14.64 -11.22 -6.92
CA ILE A 278 13.61 -10.37 -6.30
C ILE A 278 13.89 -8.92 -6.64
N VAL A 279 13.14 -8.36 -7.57
CA VAL A 279 13.26 -6.95 -7.98
C VAL A 279 12.64 -6.02 -6.94
N TRP A 280 13.37 -4.98 -6.56
CA TRP A 280 12.88 -3.85 -5.78
C TRP A 280 13.41 -2.53 -6.33
N LEU A 281 12.69 -1.44 -6.05
CA LEU A 281 13.05 -0.08 -6.46
C LEU A 281 13.34 0.81 -5.25
N SER A 282 14.18 1.84 -5.40
CA SER A 282 14.40 2.86 -4.35
C SER A 282 13.11 3.61 -4.00
N TYR A 283 12.20 3.75 -4.95
CA TYR A 283 10.86 4.32 -4.80
C TYR A 283 9.93 3.75 -5.88
N ARG A 284 8.61 3.83 -5.65
CA ARG A 284 7.59 3.36 -6.61
C ARG A 284 7.05 4.46 -7.53
N MET A 285 7.43 5.71 -7.29
CA MET A 285 7.00 6.86 -8.07
C MET A 285 8.15 7.86 -8.23
N ILE A 286 8.33 8.38 -9.45
CA ILE A 286 9.12 9.58 -9.73
C ILE A 286 8.14 10.70 -10.09
N ASP A 287 8.19 11.79 -9.35
CA ASP A 287 7.54 13.04 -9.74
C ASP A 287 8.62 14.04 -10.15
N PHE A 288 8.65 14.39 -11.43
CA PHE A 288 9.59 15.35 -11.99
C PHE A 288 9.19 16.81 -11.70
N GLY A 289 8.01 17.04 -11.13
CA GLY A 289 7.48 18.37 -10.85
C GLY A 289 7.26 19.18 -12.13
N ASP A 290 7.42 20.50 -12.02
CA ASP A 290 7.23 21.43 -13.13
C ASP A 290 8.53 21.57 -13.96
N VAL A 291 8.43 21.29 -15.26
CA VAL A 291 9.53 21.35 -16.23
C VAL A 291 9.12 22.20 -17.42
N LEU A 292 10.00 23.09 -17.87
CA LEU A 292 9.72 23.95 -19.01
C LEU A 292 9.54 23.10 -20.27
N VAL A 293 8.52 23.41 -21.07
CA VAL A 293 8.34 22.82 -22.40
C VAL A 293 9.61 23.02 -23.24
N ASP A 294 9.97 22.01 -24.03
CA ASP A 294 11.21 21.93 -24.84
C ASP A 294 12.52 21.90 -24.02
N THR A 295 12.43 21.69 -22.71
CA THR A 295 13.58 21.36 -21.84
C THR A 295 13.46 19.94 -21.30
N PHE A 296 14.47 19.48 -20.55
CA PHE A 296 14.43 18.17 -19.93
C PHE A 296 15.06 18.16 -18.54
N VAL A 297 14.63 17.18 -17.74
CA VAL A 297 15.22 16.85 -16.45
C VAL A 297 15.42 15.34 -16.38
N THR A 298 16.46 14.90 -15.68
CA THR A 298 16.77 13.49 -15.45
C THR A 298 16.61 13.16 -13.96
N SER A 299 16.02 12.01 -13.65
CA SER A 299 15.98 11.47 -12.29
C SER A 299 16.66 10.11 -12.26
N VAL A 300 17.51 9.90 -11.27
CA VAL A 300 18.22 8.63 -11.04
C VAL A 300 17.50 7.85 -9.93
N PHE A 301 17.26 6.56 -10.17
CA PHE A 301 16.70 5.63 -9.20
C PHE A 301 17.52 4.35 -9.14
N THR A 302 17.33 3.59 -8.05
CA THR A 302 18.01 2.31 -7.88
C THR A 302 17.05 1.17 -8.19
N VAL A 303 17.51 0.22 -9.02
CA VAL A 303 16.93 -1.12 -9.13
C VAL A 303 17.81 -2.06 -8.33
N GLY A 304 17.22 -2.85 -7.44
CA GLY A 304 17.96 -3.82 -6.65
C GLY A 304 17.40 -5.22 -6.75
N ASN A 305 18.27 -6.17 -6.42
CA ASN A 305 17.96 -7.59 -6.38
C ASN A 305 18.13 -8.10 -4.94
N ALA A 306 17.01 -8.46 -4.29
CA ALA A 306 17.02 -9.03 -2.95
C ALA A 306 17.01 -10.57 -2.93
N GLY A 307 17.02 -11.21 -4.10
CA GLY A 307 17.02 -12.66 -4.25
C GLY A 307 18.41 -13.25 -4.48
N ASP A 308 18.45 -14.58 -4.60
CA ASP A 308 19.68 -15.38 -4.77
C ASP A 308 20.18 -15.53 -6.19
N GLN A 309 19.28 -15.36 -7.15
CA GLN A 309 19.60 -15.53 -8.56
C GLN A 309 19.95 -14.19 -9.18
N ILE A 310 20.68 -14.22 -10.30
CA ILE A 310 20.97 -13.01 -11.08
C ILE A 310 19.66 -12.46 -11.64
N LEU A 311 19.42 -11.16 -11.45
CA LEU A 311 18.29 -10.44 -12.03
C LEU A 311 18.72 -9.85 -13.37
N SER A 312 18.13 -10.30 -14.47
CA SER A 312 18.35 -9.72 -15.80
C SER A 312 17.05 -9.16 -16.34
N GLY A 313 17.05 -7.89 -16.73
CA GLY A 313 15.83 -7.19 -17.11
C GLY A 313 16.07 -5.93 -17.93
N ASP A 314 14.98 -5.24 -18.20
CA ASP A 314 14.90 -4.02 -18.99
C ASP A 314 13.71 -3.18 -18.53
N VAL A 315 13.69 -1.90 -18.93
CA VAL A 315 12.59 -0.95 -18.76
C VAL A 315 11.69 -1.03 -19.99
N GLN A 316 10.41 -1.35 -19.78
CA GLN A 316 9.41 -1.52 -20.83
C GLN A 316 8.18 -0.63 -20.60
N ASN A 317 7.38 -0.43 -21.65
CA ASN A 317 6.14 0.36 -21.63
C ASN A 317 6.35 1.82 -21.21
N ILE A 318 7.50 2.40 -21.58
CA ILE A 318 7.76 3.83 -21.39
C ILE A 318 7.39 4.61 -22.65
N HIS A 319 6.64 5.70 -22.47
CA HIS A 319 6.09 6.52 -23.53
C HIS A 319 6.53 7.98 -23.39
N ALA A 320 6.64 8.68 -24.52
CA ALA A 320 6.91 10.12 -24.54
C ALA A 320 5.87 10.86 -23.66
N PRO A 321 6.30 11.84 -22.85
CA PRO A 321 7.60 12.52 -22.89
C PRO A 321 8.67 11.92 -21.96
N PHE A 322 8.46 10.71 -21.46
CA PHE A 322 9.43 9.99 -20.65
C PHE A 322 10.32 9.10 -21.53
N PHE A 323 11.61 9.07 -21.23
CA PHE A 323 12.60 8.27 -21.96
C PHE A 323 13.60 7.64 -20.99
N VAL A 324 14.07 6.43 -21.30
CA VAL A 324 15.22 5.88 -20.59
C VAL A 324 16.46 6.66 -21.04
N ASP A 325 17.22 7.15 -20.07
CA ASP A 325 18.47 7.86 -20.32
C ASP A 325 19.66 6.91 -20.21
N TYR A 326 19.83 6.21 -19.08
CA TYR A 326 20.82 5.12 -18.97
C TYR A 326 20.39 3.98 -18.03
N GLY A 327 21.14 2.87 -18.09
CA GLY A 327 21.06 1.76 -17.14
C GLY A 327 20.22 0.57 -17.60
N THR A 328 19.82 0.55 -18.88
CA THR A 328 19.00 -0.52 -19.45
C THR A 328 19.56 -1.05 -20.79
N PRO A 329 19.47 -2.35 -21.10
CA PRO A 329 19.06 -3.44 -20.21
C PRO A 329 20.08 -3.63 -19.07
N PHE A 330 19.67 -4.25 -17.97
CA PHE A 330 20.48 -4.45 -16.77
C PHE A 330 20.70 -5.93 -16.41
N THR A 331 21.77 -6.17 -15.67
CA THR A 331 22.07 -7.47 -15.04
C THR A 331 22.62 -7.21 -13.65
N ILE A 332 21.89 -7.60 -12.62
CA ILE A 332 22.16 -7.28 -11.22
C ILE A 332 22.42 -8.58 -10.45
N ALA A 333 23.59 -8.68 -9.84
CA ALA A 333 23.97 -9.83 -9.03
C ALA A 333 23.06 -9.96 -7.78
N SER A 334 23.02 -11.16 -7.20
CA SER A 334 22.28 -11.42 -5.96
C SER A 334 22.66 -10.43 -4.85
N LEU A 335 21.66 -9.94 -4.11
CA LEU A 335 21.84 -9.01 -2.98
C LEU A 335 22.59 -7.72 -3.32
N THR A 336 22.57 -7.30 -4.59
CA THR A 336 23.19 -6.06 -5.07
C THR A 336 22.16 -5.16 -5.75
N ASN A 337 22.60 -4.01 -6.24
CA ASN A 337 21.76 -3.04 -6.93
C ASN A 337 22.54 -2.28 -8.01
N SER A 338 21.81 -1.59 -8.88
CA SER A 338 22.33 -0.72 -9.93
C SER A 338 21.48 0.54 -10.03
N GLU A 339 22.08 1.65 -10.48
CA GLU A 339 21.38 2.89 -10.80
C GLU A 339 20.89 2.87 -12.25
N LEU A 340 19.68 3.40 -12.45
CA LEU A 340 19.03 3.68 -13.73
C LEU A 340 18.59 5.15 -13.74
N SER A 341 18.46 5.75 -14.92
CA SER A 341 17.87 7.08 -15.06
C SER A 341 16.74 7.13 -16.07
N ILE A 342 15.74 7.95 -15.75
CA ILE A 342 14.68 8.33 -16.65
C ILE A 342 14.75 9.84 -16.86
N LEU A 343 14.61 10.23 -18.12
CA LEU A 343 14.52 11.60 -18.57
C LEU A 343 13.05 11.95 -18.84
N PHE A 344 12.63 13.15 -18.42
CA PHE A 344 11.34 13.74 -18.74
C PHE A 344 11.56 15.01 -19.56
N ALA A 345 11.01 15.06 -20.77
CA ALA A 345 11.13 16.16 -21.71
C ALA A 345 9.78 16.56 -22.30
N PRO A 346 8.96 17.36 -21.59
CA PRO A 346 7.63 17.74 -22.05
C PRO A 346 7.69 18.61 -23.30
N ASP A 347 6.83 18.31 -24.26
CA ASP A 347 6.65 19.03 -25.53
C ASP A 347 5.40 19.93 -25.54
N GLU A 348 4.52 19.76 -24.55
CA GLU A 348 3.30 20.56 -24.40
C GLU A 348 3.07 20.96 -22.93
N ILE A 349 2.27 22.02 -22.73
CA ILE A 349 1.82 22.43 -21.41
C ILE A 349 0.72 21.47 -20.96
N SER A 350 1.10 20.42 -20.24
CA SER A 350 0.19 19.36 -19.81
C SER A 350 0.71 18.68 -18.54
N ASN A 351 -0.16 17.93 -17.88
CA ASN A 351 0.22 17.00 -16.83
C ASN A 351 0.41 15.62 -17.45
N TYR A 352 1.57 15.02 -17.24
CA TYR A 352 1.93 13.73 -17.80
C TYR A 352 1.97 12.66 -16.70
N PHE A 353 1.55 11.46 -17.08
CA PHE A 353 1.54 10.27 -16.25
C PHE A 353 1.90 9.06 -17.11
N ASP A 354 2.75 8.17 -16.62
CA ASP A 354 3.05 6.90 -17.27
C ASP A 354 3.28 5.78 -16.25
N GLU A 355 3.00 4.55 -16.67
CA GLU A 355 3.19 3.34 -15.87
C GLU A 355 4.23 2.44 -16.54
N VAL A 356 5.43 2.43 -15.99
CA VAL A 356 6.60 1.79 -16.59
C VAL A 356 6.87 0.44 -15.93
N SER A 357 7.16 -0.57 -16.73
CA SER A 357 7.45 -1.94 -16.26
C SER A 357 8.96 -2.19 -16.15
N ILE A 358 9.42 -2.62 -14.98
CA ILE A 358 10.77 -3.11 -14.71
C ILE A 358 10.73 -4.64 -14.69
N THR A 359 11.41 -5.28 -15.64
CA THR A 359 11.31 -6.73 -15.88
C THR A 359 12.42 -7.54 -15.17
N GLY A 360 12.32 -8.88 -15.21
CA GLY A 360 13.42 -9.80 -14.88
C GLY A 360 13.20 -10.80 -13.74
N ALA A 361 12.13 -10.64 -12.97
CA ALA A 361 11.75 -11.57 -11.92
C ALA A 361 10.22 -11.65 -11.81
N GLU A 362 9.58 -10.47 -11.74
CA GLU A 362 8.13 -10.28 -11.67
C GLU A 362 7.74 -8.92 -12.23
N ASN A 363 6.44 -8.68 -12.42
CA ASN A 363 5.90 -7.39 -12.88
C ASN A 363 6.10 -6.32 -11.80
N CYS A 364 7.20 -5.58 -11.88
CA CYS A 364 7.47 -4.43 -11.04
C CYS A 364 7.12 -3.14 -11.79
N THR A 365 6.11 -2.43 -11.32
CA THR A 365 5.71 -1.13 -11.88
C THR A 365 6.44 0.04 -11.20
N LEU A 366 6.88 1.00 -12.00
CA LEU A 366 7.31 2.35 -11.60
C LEU A 366 6.33 3.38 -12.19
N ILE A 367 5.79 4.25 -11.35
CA ILE A 367 4.92 5.36 -11.79
C ILE A 367 5.75 6.60 -12.09
N LEU A 368 5.49 7.25 -13.21
CA LEU A 368 6.11 8.53 -13.59
C LEU A 368 5.05 9.64 -13.63
N LYS A 369 5.40 10.82 -13.12
CA LYS A 369 4.58 12.04 -13.17
C LYS A 369 5.43 13.26 -13.45
N GLY A 370 4.87 14.25 -14.12
CA GLY A 370 5.52 15.56 -14.31
C GLY A 370 4.61 16.52 -15.07
N ASN A 371 4.87 17.81 -14.95
CA ASN A 371 4.07 18.86 -15.59
C ASN A 371 4.96 19.64 -16.58
N GLY A 372 4.50 19.76 -17.82
CA GLY A 372 5.03 20.72 -18.78
C GLY A 372 4.47 22.11 -18.48
N ILE A 373 5.34 23.09 -18.27
CA ILE A 373 4.97 24.48 -17.99
C ILE A 373 5.56 25.45 -19.02
N PRO A 374 4.90 26.60 -19.29
CA PRO A 374 5.42 27.58 -20.23
C PRO A 374 6.71 28.24 -19.74
N GLU A 375 7.56 28.70 -20.67
CA GLU A 375 8.64 29.62 -20.32
C GLU A 375 8.10 30.88 -19.62
N PRO A 376 8.74 31.35 -18.53
CA PRO A 376 8.30 32.54 -17.83
C PRO A 376 8.36 33.78 -18.73
N CYS A 377 7.22 34.46 -18.89
CA CYS A 377 7.02 35.60 -19.81
C CYS A 377 8.02 36.76 -19.66
N CYS A 378 8.76 36.84 -18.55
CA CYS A 378 9.74 37.89 -18.30
C CYS A 378 10.91 37.87 -19.29
N LEU A 379 11.30 36.71 -19.83
CA LEU A 379 12.36 36.64 -20.85
C LEU A 379 11.88 37.12 -22.22
N LEU A 380 10.63 36.82 -22.60
CA LEU A 380 10.04 37.35 -23.84
C LEU A 380 10.03 38.88 -23.82
N PHE A 381 9.65 39.51 -22.70
CA PHE A 381 9.66 40.96 -22.59
C PHE A 381 11.07 41.56 -22.76
N ILE A 382 12.10 40.94 -22.18
CA ILE A 382 13.48 41.41 -22.32
C ILE A 382 13.98 41.23 -23.76
N ILE A 383 13.67 40.10 -24.40
CA ILE A 383 14.05 39.83 -25.80
C ILE A 383 13.33 40.77 -26.77
N TYR A 384 12.02 40.96 -26.62
CA TYR A 384 11.25 41.92 -27.42
C TYR A 384 11.70 43.36 -27.16
N TYR A 385 12.02 43.72 -25.92
CA TYR A 385 12.54 45.05 -25.59
C TYR A 385 13.95 45.27 -26.17
N LEU A 386 14.85 44.29 -26.09
CA LEU A 386 16.17 44.36 -26.73
C LEU A 386 16.06 44.43 -28.26
N LEU A 387 15.21 43.61 -28.89
CA LEU A 387 14.96 43.66 -30.33
C LEU A 387 14.36 45.00 -30.74
N PHE A 388 13.42 45.55 -29.96
CA PHE A 388 12.85 46.87 -30.18
C PHE A 388 13.91 47.97 -30.06
N VAL A 389 14.76 47.95 -29.02
CA VAL A 389 15.87 48.89 -28.84
C VAL A 389 16.88 48.77 -29.99
N ILE A 390 17.22 47.56 -30.44
CA ILE A 390 18.13 47.35 -31.58
C ILE A 390 17.53 47.87 -32.90
N LEU A 391 16.23 47.65 -33.14
CA LEU A 391 15.52 48.16 -34.32
C LEU A 391 15.43 49.70 -34.31
N VAL A 392 15.11 50.29 -33.15
CA VAL A 392 15.07 51.75 -32.98
C VAL A 392 16.46 52.35 -33.15
N CYS A 393 17.50 51.75 -32.56
CA CYS A 393 18.89 52.21 -32.71
C CYS A 393 19.44 52.05 -34.14
N ARG A 394 18.99 51.04 -34.91
CA ARG A 394 19.32 50.91 -36.34
C ARG A 394 18.63 51.97 -37.20
N ASN A 395 17.38 52.33 -36.90
CA ASN A 395 16.65 53.37 -37.65
C ASN A 395 17.12 54.80 -37.32
N THR A 396 17.68 55.06 -36.15
CA THR A 396 18.25 56.37 -35.80
C THR A 396 19.64 56.66 -36.38
N ARG A 397 20.27 55.70 -37.09
CA ARG A 397 21.55 55.94 -37.82
C ARG A 397 21.39 56.33 -39.29
N ILE A 398 20.17 56.49 -39.79
CA ILE A 398 19.88 56.86 -41.20
C ILE A 398 19.43 58.33 -41.37
N VAL A 399 19.23 59.09 -40.29
CA VAL A 399 18.96 60.53 -40.39
C VAL A 399 20.13 61.30 -39.77
N ALA A 400 21.03 61.72 -40.66
CA ALA A 400 22.04 62.75 -40.43
C ALA A 400 21.39 64.14 -40.26
#